data_AF-A0A290Q3Y5-F1
#
_entry.id   AF-A0A290Q3Y5-F1
#
_cell.length_a   1.000
_cell.length_b   1.000
_cell.length_c   1.000
_cell.angle_alpha   90.00
_cell.angle_beta   90.00
_cell.angle_gamma   90.00
#
_symmetry.space_group_name_H-M   'P 1'
#
loop_
_entity.id
_entity.type
_entity.pdbx_description
1 polymer ?
#
loop_
_entity_poly.entity_id
_entity_poly.type
_entity_poly.pdbx_seq_one_letter_code
_entity_poly.pdbx_strand_id
1 'polypeptide(L)'
;MSTAEQIKTRRESLGLDPKKMAVSLAMNEPSYWDLEGHDDELSDVAEFSQAIHLSQLLGVRLLALLEENFDYVKSRRLSFQDLHEMILRKISDGELKKDELSWDIDEFLEAPTIGFEYPILFLKLISPEVGFDWREVVAKYEDSELGWPKLE
;
A
#
# COMPACT_ATOMS: atom_id res chain seq x y z
N MET A 1 19.96 -0.84 2.42
CA MET A 1 19.81 -1.49 1.12
C MET A 1 18.45 -1.04 0.69
N SER A 2 18.41 -0.26 -0.38
CA SER A 2 17.22 0.49 -0.74
C SER A 2 16.03 -0.40 -1.12
N THR A 3 14.82 0.14 -1.18
CA THR A 3 13.61 -0.61 -1.58
C THR A 3 13.82 -1.34 -2.92
N ALA A 4 14.31 -0.63 -3.94
CA ALA A 4 14.55 -1.20 -5.27
C ALA A 4 15.59 -2.34 -5.24
N GLU A 5 16.70 -2.12 -4.52
CA GLU A 5 17.74 -3.12 -4.32
C GLU A 5 17.19 -4.38 -3.61
N GLN A 6 16.32 -4.20 -2.61
CA GLN A 6 15.70 -5.31 -1.88
C GLN A 6 14.76 -6.13 -2.77
N ILE A 7 13.91 -5.47 -3.57
CA ILE A 7 13.01 -6.13 -4.53
C ILE A 7 13.83 -7.01 -5.48
N LYS A 8 14.81 -6.40 -6.14
CA LYS A 8 15.67 -7.09 -7.09
C LYS A 8 16.42 -8.26 -6.48
N THR A 9 17.09 -8.04 -5.34
CA THR A 9 17.88 -9.06 -4.66
C THR A 9 17.02 -10.25 -4.24
N ARG A 10 15.82 -9.99 -3.70
CA ARG A 10 14.89 -11.05 -3.30
C ARG A 10 14.38 -11.82 -4.50
N ARG A 11 13.92 -11.14 -5.56
CA ARG A 11 13.49 -11.77 -6.81
C ARG A 11 14.58 -12.72 -7.34
N GLU A 12 15.81 -12.23 -7.44
CA GLU A 12 16.95 -12.99 -7.94
C GLU A 12 17.26 -14.20 -7.05
N SER A 13 17.25 -14.04 -5.72
CA SER A 13 17.49 -15.15 -4.79
C SER A 13 16.43 -16.26 -4.85
N LEU A 14 15.20 -15.90 -5.23
CA LEU A 14 14.08 -16.82 -5.41
C LEU A 14 14.02 -17.42 -6.83
N GLY A 15 14.91 -16.98 -7.74
CA GLY A 15 14.90 -17.42 -9.13
C GLY A 15 13.65 -16.99 -9.91
N LEU A 16 13.01 -15.89 -9.50
CA LEU A 16 11.79 -15.37 -10.12
C LEU A 16 12.12 -14.55 -11.38
N ASP A 17 11.31 -14.75 -12.42
CA ASP A 17 11.46 -14.09 -13.72
C ASP A 17 10.73 -12.73 -13.73
N PRO A 18 11.41 -11.61 -14.09
CA PRO A 18 10.80 -10.28 -14.07
C PRO A 18 9.50 -10.17 -14.88
N LYS A 19 9.43 -10.83 -16.04
CA LYS A 19 8.24 -10.79 -16.90
C LYS A 19 7.06 -11.53 -16.26
N LYS A 20 7.31 -12.67 -15.60
CA LYS A 20 6.29 -13.37 -14.80
C LYS A 20 5.84 -12.57 -13.58
N MET A 21 6.75 -11.81 -12.97
CA MET A 21 6.41 -10.91 -11.86
C MET A 21 5.45 -9.82 -12.34
N ALA A 22 5.78 -9.13 -13.43
CA ALA A 22 4.91 -8.11 -14.02
C ALA A 22 3.50 -8.64 -14.31
N VAL A 23 3.38 -9.82 -14.93
CA VAL A 23 2.09 -10.47 -15.19
C VAL A 23 1.33 -10.79 -13.89
N SER A 24 2.03 -11.32 -12.88
CA SER A 24 1.40 -11.66 -11.58
C SER A 24 0.86 -10.42 -10.86
N LEU A 25 1.50 -9.27 -11.06
CA LEU A 25 1.11 -7.99 -10.47
C LEU A 25 0.18 -7.18 -11.36
N ALA A 26 -0.32 -7.75 -12.46
CA ALA A 26 -1.17 -7.05 -13.43
C ALA A 26 -0.57 -5.74 -13.98
N MET A 27 0.76 -5.64 -14.05
CA MET A 27 1.49 -4.49 -14.59
C MET A 27 2.22 -4.85 -15.89
N ASN A 28 2.59 -3.83 -16.64
CA ASN A 28 3.47 -4.02 -17.80
C ASN A 28 4.92 -4.21 -17.34
N GLU A 29 5.75 -4.79 -18.21
CA GLU A 29 7.15 -5.08 -17.89
C GLU A 29 7.98 -3.82 -17.57
N PRO A 30 7.90 -2.71 -18.33
CA PRO A 30 8.55 -1.45 -17.94
C PRO A 30 8.23 -0.98 -16.52
N SER A 31 6.95 -0.96 -16.12
CA SER A 31 6.55 -0.57 -14.77
C SER A 31 7.14 -1.49 -13.69
N TYR A 32 7.28 -2.80 -13.97
CA TYR A 32 7.98 -3.70 -13.05
C TYR A 32 9.48 -3.38 -12.94
N TRP A 33 10.12 -3.01 -14.06
CA TRP A 33 11.52 -2.62 -14.05
C TRP A 33 11.74 -1.32 -13.26
N ASP A 34 10.78 -0.39 -13.30
CA ASP A 34 10.83 0.83 -12.50
C ASP A 34 10.86 0.51 -11.00
N LEU A 35 10.10 -0.49 -10.53
CA LEU A 35 10.17 -0.98 -9.14
C LEU A 35 11.56 -1.49 -8.74
N GLU A 36 12.33 -2.06 -9.66
CA GLU A 36 13.71 -2.52 -9.41
C GLU A 36 14.77 -1.45 -9.69
N GLY A 37 14.35 -0.30 -10.24
CA GLY A 37 15.22 0.81 -10.62
C GLY A 37 15.14 2.02 -9.70
N HIS A 38 14.03 2.20 -8.98
CA HIS A 38 13.69 3.42 -8.25
C HIS A 38 13.05 3.10 -6.89
N ASP A 39 13.50 3.77 -5.84
CA ASP A 39 13.16 3.44 -4.46
C ASP A 39 11.74 3.86 -4.03
N ASP A 40 11.18 4.82 -4.73
CA ASP A 40 9.89 5.46 -4.51
C ASP A 40 8.75 4.82 -5.29
N GLU A 41 9.03 4.16 -6.42
CA GLU A 41 8.01 3.58 -7.32
C GLU A 41 7.02 2.66 -6.59
N LEU A 42 7.50 1.85 -5.63
CA LEU A 42 6.63 0.96 -4.86
C LEU A 42 5.63 1.73 -3.98
N SER A 43 6.01 2.88 -3.42
CA SER A 43 5.08 3.66 -2.58
C SER A 43 4.30 4.70 -3.36
N ASP A 44 4.85 5.23 -4.44
CA ASP A 44 4.36 6.44 -5.07
C ASP A 44 3.51 6.16 -6.31
N VAL A 45 3.75 5.01 -6.96
CA VAL A 45 3.13 4.68 -8.25
C VAL A 45 2.36 3.36 -8.19
N ALA A 46 2.95 2.30 -7.62
CA ALA A 46 2.29 1.01 -7.55
C ALA A 46 1.00 1.08 -6.73
N GLU A 47 -0.05 0.44 -7.22
CA GLU A 47 -1.30 0.33 -6.48
C GLU A 47 -1.04 -0.40 -5.16
N PHE A 48 -1.76 -0.05 -4.10
CA PHE A 48 -1.63 -0.69 -2.79
C PHE A 48 -1.77 -2.22 -2.89
N SER A 49 -2.71 -2.68 -3.71
CA SER A 49 -2.97 -4.08 -3.97
C SER A 49 -1.77 -4.78 -4.62
N GLN A 50 -1.11 -4.13 -5.59
CA GLN A 50 0.10 -4.60 -6.24
C GLN A 50 1.27 -4.65 -5.25
N ALA A 51 1.43 -3.62 -4.41
CA ALA A 51 2.50 -3.57 -3.41
C ALA A 51 2.40 -4.71 -2.38
N ILE A 52 1.18 -5.00 -1.90
CA ILE A 52 0.91 -6.14 -1.01
C ILE A 52 1.20 -7.47 -1.74
N HIS A 53 0.73 -7.63 -2.97
CA HIS A 53 0.96 -8.86 -3.72
C HIS A 53 2.45 -9.09 -4.03
N LEU A 54 3.19 -8.03 -4.35
CA LEU A 54 4.64 -8.09 -4.53
C LEU A 54 5.34 -8.59 -3.26
N SER A 55 4.99 -8.04 -2.10
CA SER A 55 5.62 -8.44 -0.84
C SER A 55 5.36 -9.93 -0.54
N GLN A 56 4.16 -10.43 -0.84
CA GLN A 56 3.80 -11.85 -0.73
C GLN A 56 4.62 -12.74 -1.67
N LEU A 57 4.76 -12.36 -2.95
CA LEU A 57 5.58 -13.09 -3.92
C LEU A 57 7.05 -13.16 -3.50
N LEU A 58 7.56 -12.10 -2.84
CA LEU A 58 8.92 -12.01 -2.33
C LEU A 58 9.11 -12.61 -0.93
N GLY A 59 8.04 -13.11 -0.30
CA GLY A 59 8.08 -13.69 1.05
C GLY A 59 8.56 -12.72 2.12
N VAL A 60 8.22 -11.43 1.98
CA VAL A 60 8.62 -10.36 2.91
C VAL A 60 7.42 -9.48 3.26
N ARG A 61 7.44 -8.89 4.46
CA ARG A 61 6.46 -7.86 4.82
C ARG A 61 6.73 -6.60 3.99
N LEU A 62 5.69 -6.00 3.44
CA LEU A 62 5.73 -4.73 2.71
C LEU A 62 6.37 -3.60 3.53
N LEU A 63 6.04 -3.44 4.82
CA LEU A 63 6.67 -2.43 5.66
C LEU A 63 8.17 -2.69 5.83
N ALA A 64 8.59 -3.96 5.89
CA ALA A 64 10.03 -4.27 5.92
C ALA A 64 10.70 -3.96 4.58
N LEU A 65 10.00 -4.18 3.46
CA LEU A 65 10.48 -3.85 2.11
C LEU A 65 10.64 -2.33 1.92
N LEU A 66 9.74 -1.52 2.51
CA LEU A 66 9.76 -0.06 2.53
C LEU A 66 10.70 0.53 3.60
N GLU A 67 11.47 -0.31 4.31
CA GLU A 67 12.36 0.09 5.41
C GLU A 67 11.65 0.82 6.57
N GLU A 68 10.36 0.53 6.76
CA GLU A 68 9.53 1.13 7.80
C GLU A 68 9.58 0.32 9.10
N ASN A 69 9.92 1.01 10.19
CA ASN A 69 9.86 0.44 11.53
C ASN A 69 8.43 0.51 12.07
N PHE A 70 7.82 -0.65 12.32
CA PHE A 70 6.46 -0.73 12.84
C PHE A 70 6.33 -1.78 13.96
N ASP A 71 5.75 -1.38 15.09
CA ASP A 71 5.48 -2.27 16.22
C ASP A 71 4.15 -3.00 16.02
N TYR A 72 4.21 -4.15 15.34
CA TYR A 72 3.04 -4.97 15.07
C TYR A 72 2.29 -5.43 16.35
N VAL A 73 2.94 -5.48 17.52
CA VAL A 73 2.31 -5.97 18.75
C VAL A 73 1.40 -4.92 19.37
N LYS A 74 1.78 -3.64 19.29
CA LYS A 74 1.08 -2.55 19.98
C LYS A 74 0.22 -1.69 19.07
N SER A 75 0.46 -1.71 17.77
CA SER A 75 -0.27 -0.88 16.82
C SER A 75 -1.64 -1.45 16.49
N ARG A 76 -2.59 -0.57 16.13
CA ARG A 76 -3.90 -1.00 15.63
C ARG A 76 -3.76 -1.59 14.22
N ARG A 77 -4.85 -2.15 13.72
CA ARG A 77 -4.98 -2.64 12.35
C ARG A 77 -6.19 -1.98 11.73
N LEU A 78 -5.95 -0.97 10.91
CA LEU A 78 -7.00 -0.19 10.29
C LEU A 78 -7.29 -0.73 8.90
N SER A 79 -8.54 -1.07 8.61
CA SER A 79 -8.97 -1.32 7.24
C SER A 79 -9.27 -0.01 6.52
N PHE A 80 -9.42 -0.07 5.19
CA PHE A 80 -9.95 1.07 4.43
C PHE A 80 -11.35 1.48 4.89
N GLN A 81 -12.17 0.55 5.39
CA GLN A 81 -13.48 0.86 5.98
C GLN A 81 -13.33 1.64 7.29
N ASP A 82 -12.40 1.24 8.16
CA ASP A 82 -12.14 1.99 9.40
C ASP A 82 -11.64 3.41 9.08
N LEU A 83 -10.76 3.55 8.09
CA LEU A 83 -10.25 4.82 7.63
C LEU A 83 -11.36 5.72 7.06
N HIS A 84 -12.25 5.15 6.25
CA HIS A 84 -13.44 5.83 5.72
C HIS A 84 -14.32 6.42 6.82
N GLU A 85 -14.64 5.61 7.83
CA GLU A 85 -15.46 6.05 8.97
C GLU A 85 -14.76 7.14 9.79
N MET A 86 -13.44 7.04 9.96
CA MET A 86 -12.63 8.07 10.63
C MET A 86 -12.69 9.41 9.88
N ILE A 87 -12.53 9.38 8.55
CA ILE A 87 -12.57 10.59 7.71
C ILE A 87 -13.96 11.21 7.73
N LEU A 88 -15.02 10.42 7.51
CA LEU A 88 -16.40 10.90 7.53
C LEU A 88 -16.76 11.54 8.88
N ARG A 89 -16.33 10.94 9.98
CA ARG A 89 -16.55 11.50 11.31
C ARG A 89 -15.87 12.87 11.45
N LYS A 90 -14.60 13.00 11.06
CA LYS A 90 -13.88 14.28 11.14
C LYS A 90 -14.48 15.37 10.26
N ILE A 91 -14.97 15.01 9.08
CA ILE A 91 -15.71 15.93 8.21
C ILE A 91 -17.01 16.37 8.89
N SER A 92 -17.78 15.42 9.44
CA SER A 92 -19.04 15.72 10.13
C SER A 92 -18.85 16.58 11.37
N ASP A 93 -17.75 16.37 12.10
CA ASP A 93 -17.39 17.14 13.30
C ASP A 93 -16.80 18.52 12.94
N GLY A 94 -16.55 18.80 11.65
CA GLY A 94 -15.96 20.05 11.15
C GLY A 94 -14.46 20.19 11.43
N GLU A 95 -13.81 19.11 11.86
CA GLU A 95 -12.37 19.05 12.11
C GLU A 95 -11.53 18.93 10.83
N LEU A 96 -12.17 18.50 9.74
CA LEU A 96 -11.54 18.27 8.45
C LEU A 96 -12.44 18.80 7.34
N LYS A 97 -11.86 19.49 6.36
CA LYS A 97 -12.57 19.85 5.12
C LYS A 97 -11.95 19.10 3.95
N LYS A 98 -12.82 18.56 3.09
CA LYS A 98 -12.40 17.74 1.94
C LYS A 98 -11.47 18.49 0.99
N ASP A 99 -11.75 19.77 0.76
CA ASP A 99 -11.01 20.66 -0.14
C ASP A 99 -9.65 21.10 0.40
N GLU A 100 -9.36 20.80 1.68
CA GLU A 100 -8.08 21.10 2.33
C GLU A 100 -7.14 19.89 2.37
N LEU A 101 -7.58 18.72 1.90
CA LEU A 101 -6.77 17.50 1.87
C LEU A 101 -5.77 17.51 0.72
N SER A 102 -4.61 16.91 0.96
CA SER A 102 -3.54 16.75 -0.04
C SER A 102 -3.89 15.76 -1.16
N TRP A 103 -5.01 15.05 -1.06
CA TRP A 103 -5.49 14.09 -2.05
C TRP A 103 -7.01 14.23 -2.25
N ASP A 104 -7.48 14.03 -3.47
CA ASP A 104 -8.92 13.99 -3.76
C ASP A 104 -9.51 12.66 -3.28
N ILE A 105 -10.30 12.73 -2.22
CA ILE A 105 -10.86 11.55 -1.55
C ILE A 105 -12.31 11.27 -1.92
N ASP A 106 -12.90 11.98 -2.89
CA ASP A 106 -14.34 11.85 -3.14
C ASP A 106 -14.74 10.43 -3.54
N GLU A 107 -13.99 9.80 -4.46
CA GLU A 107 -14.23 8.41 -4.84
C GLU A 107 -13.99 7.43 -3.68
N PHE A 108 -12.99 7.69 -2.83
CA PHE A 108 -12.75 6.91 -1.63
C PHE A 108 -13.89 7.00 -0.62
N LEU A 109 -14.53 8.16 -0.49
CA LEU A 109 -15.67 8.34 0.38
C LEU A 109 -16.95 7.68 -0.16
N GLU A 110 -17.07 7.51 -1.47
CA GLU A 110 -18.15 6.76 -2.09
C GLU A 110 -17.93 5.24 -1.96
N ALA A 111 -16.70 4.77 -2.21
CA ALA A 111 -16.34 3.36 -2.22
C ALA A 111 -14.93 3.14 -1.62
N PRO A 112 -14.81 2.83 -0.31
CA PRO A 112 -13.51 2.76 0.36
C PRO A 112 -12.60 1.63 -0.16
N THR A 113 -13.16 0.66 -0.88
CA THR A 113 -12.37 -0.37 -1.58
C THR A 113 -11.47 0.20 -2.68
N ILE A 114 -11.75 1.38 -3.22
CA ILE A 114 -10.86 2.03 -4.19
C ILE A 114 -9.46 2.30 -3.61
N GLY A 115 -9.32 2.35 -2.27
CA GLY A 115 -8.02 2.48 -1.62
C GLY A 115 -7.02 1.38 -1.99
N PHE A 116 -7.48 0.22 -2.47
CA PHE A 116 -6.61 -0.83 -3.02
C PHE A 116 -5.96 -0.45 -4.35
N GLU A 117 -6.59 0.42 -5.13
CA GLU A 117 -6.13 0.90 -6.44
C GLU A 117 -5.28 2.18 -6.29
N TYR A 118 -5.29 2.83 -5.14
CA TYR A 118 -4.45 3.99 -4.87
C TYR A 118 -3.04 3.57 -4.41
N PRO A 119 -2.00 4.38 -4.69
CA PRO A 119 -0.66 4.11 -4.21
C PRO A 119 -0.57 4.31 -2.69
N ILE A 120 0.46 3.73 -2.06
CA ILE A 120 0.69 3.91 -0.60
C ILE A 120 0.88 5.40 -0.25
N LEU A 121 1.37 6.20 -1.20
CA LEU A 121 1.51 7.64 -1.10
C LEU A 121 0.18 8.32 -0.72
N PHE A 122 -0.97 7.84 -1.19
CA PHE A 122 -2.28 8.30 -0.74
C PHE A 122 -2.37 8.25 0.79
N LEU A 123 -2.11 7.08 1.38
CA LEU A 123 -2.15 6.89 2.83
C LEU A 123 -1.11 7.76 3.56
N LYS A 124 0.11 7.86 3.02
CA LYS A 124 1.16 8.73 3.59
C LYS A 124 0.70 10.18 3.67
N LEU A 125 0.06 10.69 2.62
CA LEU A 125 -0.41 12.07 2.54
C LEU A 125 -1.59 12.37 3.46
N ILE A 126 -2.62 11.51 3.47
CA ILE A 126 -3.82 11.76 4.29
C ILE A 126 -3.62 11.43 5.77
N SER A 127 -2.65 10.59 6.11
CA SER A 127 -2.43 10.17 7.51
C SER A 127 -2.17 11.29 8.51
N PRO A 128 -1.31 12.29 8.24
CA PRO A 128 -1.14 13.43 9.15
C PRO A 128 -2.38 14.32 9.23
N GLU A 129 -3.15 14.44 8.15
CA GLU A 129 -4.35 15.31 8.07
C GLU A 129 -5.52 14.70 8.86
N VAL A 130 -5.67 13.37 8.79
CA VAL A 130 -6.72 12.60 9.47
C VAL A 130 -6.28 12.17 10.87
N GLY A 131 -4.98 12.15 11.18
CA GLY A 131 -4.46 11.81 12.51
C GLY A 131 -4.41 10.30 12.79
N PHE A 132 -3.97 9.50 11.82
CA PHE A 132 -3.65 8.08 12.00
C PHE A 132 -2.24 7.76 11.55
N ASP A 133 -1.77 6.54 11.82
CA ASP A 133 -0.51 6.04 11.28
C ASP A 133 -0.80 5.16 10.06
N TRP A 134 -0.36 5.58 8.87
CA TRP A 134 -0.61 4.85 7.62
C TRP A 134 -0.13 3.40 7.65
N ARG A 135 0.89 3.10 8.45
CA ARG A 135 1.43 1.74 8.62
C ARG A 135 0.43 0.81 9.31
N GLU A 136 -0.52 1.34 10.09
CA GLU A 136 -1.63 0.55 10.65
C GLU A 136 -2.55 -0.02 9.56
N VAL A 137 -2.65 0.66 8.41
CA VAL A 137 -3.40 0.17 7.25
C VAL A 137 -2.62 -0.89 6.50
N VAL A 138 -1.34 -0.66 6.21
CA VAL A 138 -0.49 -1.68 5.58
C VAL A 138 -0.46 -2.96 6.41
N ALA A 139 -0.19 -2.83 7.71
CA ALA A 139 -0.11 -3.98 8.61
C ALA A 139 -1.43 -4.77 8.69
N LYS A 140 -2.58 -4.13 8.48
CA LYS A 140 -3.89 -4.82 8.44
C LYS A 140 -3.94 -5.85 7.31
N TYR A 141 -3.36 -5.53 6.16
CA TYR A 141 -3.42 -6.35 4.96
C TYR A 141 -2.23 -7.31 4.83
N GLU A 142 -1.09 -6.99 5.45
CA GLU A 142 0.04 -7.93 5.57
C GLU A 142 -0.25 -9.12 6.50
N ASP A 143 -0.92 -8.89 7.64
CA ASP A 143 -1.25 -9.94 8.62
C ASP A 143 -2.44 -10.80 8.18
N SER A 144 -3.07 -10.47 7.04
CA SER A 144 -4.20 -11.25 6.55
C SER A 144 -3.68 -12.58 5.98
N GLU A 145 -3.89 -13.68 6.70
CA GLU A 145 -3.90 -15.05 6.13
C GLU A 145 -4.96 -15.22 5.02
N LEU A 146 -5.77 -14.18 4.79
CA LEU A 146 -6.66 -14.05 3.67
C LEU A 146 -5.84 -13.78 2.42
N GLY A 147 -5.47 -14.89 1.78
CA GLY A 147 -5.20 -14.91 0.36
C GLY A 147 -6.17 -13.99 -0.37
N TRP A 148 -5.61 -13.20 -1.26
CA TRP A 148 -6.30 -12.46 -2.30
C TRP A 148 -7.60 -13.17 -2.71
N PRO A 149 -8.75 -12.48 -2.85
CA PRO A 149 -9.89 -13.10 -3.50
C PRO A 149 -9.40 -13.62 -4.84
N LYS A 150 -9.35 -14.94 -5.02
CA LYS A 150 -8.93 -15.54 -6.29
C LYS A 150 -9.75 -14.84 -7.37
N LEU A 151 -9.07 -14.11 -8.26
CA LEU A 151 -9.69 -13.63 -9.47
C LEU A 151 -10.13 -14.90 -10.20
N GLU A 152 -11.45 -15.17 -10.16
CA GLU A 152 -12.08 -16.28 -10.87
C GLU A 152 -11.96 -16.10 -12.39
#